data_AF-A0A238HBZ0-F1
#
_entry.id   AF-A0A238HBZ0-F1
#
_cell.length_a   1.000
_cell.length_b   1.000
_cell.length_c   1.000
_cell.angle_alpha   90.00
_cell.angle_beta   90.00
_cell.angle_gamma   90.00
#
_symmetry.space_group_name_H-M   'P 1'
#
loop_
_entity.id
_entity.type
_entity.pdbx_description
1 polymer ?
#
loop_
_entity_poly.entity_id
_entity_poly.type
_entity_poly.pdbx_seq_one_letter_code
_entity_poly.pdbx_strand_id
1 'polypeptide(L)'
;MGTVFDTREQGVAGQIAIKVFVYAAAIVVLAEAIGPLAFKVGPGRVVLLPMIWALLMGAAIGLLSQRSNRRLSLDVPTQFYAAAVLQAALLLFVAKLGLMIGSALPKLASAGWALVFQEFGHFVGTILLGLPLALVLGIKREAIGATFSIGREPSLAIIGEKYGMDSAEGRGVLAEYLTGTVFGAVFIAVFAGFIASLNIFDPVALAMGSGVGSGSMMAAASGAIAAQQSPEIAKVVLMFAAASNLITTTVGTYFTLFISLPMAVWGYRVFEPVIGRTTRASSTLDTTADTRPKLGDVKTEAPTLSYSGKMLAWSITAGFALVCDWIVHGMAPSEGLPGMALMVATVVAGDVLCTATRRKLPAVCWVSFIAMFVTSPWCPFGAYFAELSARNDFMGVVTPMLAFAGLSIAKDIPAFRRLGWRIVLVSLVANAGTFLGATLVAQIFHV
;
A
#
# COMPACT_ATOMS: atom_id res chain seq x y z
N MET A 1 24.02 -40.67 -8.10
CA MET A 1 24.41 -40.09 -6.80
C MET A 1 23.86 -38.68 -6.76
N GLY A 2 22.65 -38.48 -6.23
CA GLY A 2 21.98 -37.18 -6.30
C GLY A 2 20.53 -37.22 -5.84
N THR A 3 20.28 -37.56 -4.56
CA THR A 3 18.93 -37.53 -3.96
C THR A 3 18.98 -37.52 -2.42
N VAL A 4 19.87 -36.74 -1.79
CA VAL A 4 19.89 -36.62 -0.30
C VAL A 4 19.99 -35.17 0.21
N PHE A 5 20.17 -34.17 -0.66
CA PHE A 5 20.33 -32.76 -0.22
C PHE A 5 19.08 -31.86 -0.34
N ASP A 6 17.94 -32.34 -0.84
CA ASP A 6 16.76 -31.50 -1.11
C ASP A 6 15.71 -31.49 0.05
N THR A 7 15.70 -32.51 0.91
CA THR A 7 14.68 -32.62 1.98
C THR A 7 14.90 -31.67 3.16
N ARG A 8 16.15 -31.27 3.43
CA ARG A 8 16.47 -30.32 4.51
C ARG A 8 16.10 -28.88 4.16
N GLU A 9 16.36 -28.44 2.93
CA GLU A 9 15.98 -27.09 2.48
C GLU A 9 14.45 -26.94 2.38
N GLN A 10 13.75 -27.96 1.89
CA GLN A 10 12.28 -28.00 1.87
C GLN A 10 11.68 -28.00 3.29
N GLY A 11 12.30 -28.73 4.24
CA GLY A 11 11.88 -28.75 5.64
C GLY A 11 12.03 -27.39 6.35
N VAL A 12 13.11 -26.66 6.07
CA VAL A 12 13.34 -25.31 6.62
C VAL A 12 12.36 -24.30 6.01
N ALA A 13 12.13 -24.36 4.69
CA ALA A 13 11.16 -23.49 4.02
C ALA A 13 9.72 -23.71 4.54
N GLY A 14 9.32 -24.97 4.78
CA GLY A 14 8.03 -25.30 5.37
C GLY A 14 7.85 -24.78 6.80
N GLN A 15 8.91 -24.86 7.63
CA GLN A 15 8.88 -24.31 8.98
C GLN A 15 8.76 -22.78 9.01
N ILE A 16 9.46 -22.08 8.10
CA ILE A 16 9.33 -20.62 7.95
C ILE A 16 7.90 -20.24 7.57
N ALA A 17 7.32 -20.93 6.60
CA ALA A 17 5.95 -20.68 6.15
C ALA A 17 4.94 -20.87 7.28
N ILE A 18 5.00 -22.00 7.99
CA ILE A 18 4.12 -22.29 9.14
C ILE A 18 4.25 -21.20 10.20
N LYS A 19 5.47 -20.79 10.55
CA LYS A 19 5.68 -19.71 11.52
C LYS A 19 4.99 -18.42 11.11
N VAL A 20 5.21 -17.94 9.87
CA VAL A 20 4.56 -16.70 9.38
C VAL A 20 3.05 -16.80 9.45
N PHE A 21 2.47 -17.91 8.99
CA PHE A 21 1.02 -18.08 9.00
C PHE A 21 0.44 -18.19 10.42
N VAL A 22 1.10 -18.89 11.35
CA VAL A 22 0.65 -18.96 12.75
C VAL A 22 0.68 -17.60 13.42
N TYR A 23 1.76 -16.83 13.24
CA TYR A 23 1.84 -15.46 13.76
C TYR A 23 0.78 -14.56 13.13
N ALA A 24 0.61 -14.62 11.82
CA ALA A 24 -0.42 -13.85 11.13
C ALA A 24 -1.83 -14.22 11.61
N ALA A 25 -2.14 -15.50 11.78
CA ALA A 25 -3.43 -15.96 12.30
C ALA A 25 -3.69 -15.40 13.71
N ALA A 26 -2.71 -15.48 14.61
CA ALA A 26 -2.84 -14.94 15.96
C ALA A 26 -3.04 -13.42 15.94
N ILE A 27 -2.26 -12.70 15.13
CA ILE A 27 -2.38 -11.24 14.97
C ILE A 27 -3.76 -10.86 14.44
N VAL A 28 -4.25 -11.56 13.42
CA VAL A 28 -5.56 -11.31 12.81
C VAL A 28 -6.68 -11.50 13.83
N VAL A 29 -6.70 -12.66 14.53
CA VAL A 29 -7.73 -12.94 15.55
C VAL A 29 -7.69 -11.90 16.68
N LEU A 30 -6.50 -11.56 17.16
CA LEU A 30 -6.35 -10.55 18.22
C LEU A 30 -6.77 -9.16 17.75
N ALA A 31 -6.43 -8.79 16.52
CA ALA A 31 -6.75 -7.48 15.95
C ALA A 31 -8.26 -7.28 15.80
N GLU A 32 -8.94 -8.30 15.26
CA GLU A 32 -10.41 -8.29 15.11
C GLU A 32 -11.11 -8.36 16.47
N ALA A 33 -10.56 -9.11 17.45
CA ALA A 33 -11.09 -9.15 18.81
C ALA A 33 -10.96 -7.82 19.57
N ILE A 34 -9.90 -7.03 19.31
CA ILE A 34 -9.75 -5.67 19.85
C ILE A 34 -10.82 -4.74 19.26
N GLY A 35 -11.12 -4.90 17.97
CA GLY A 35 -12.13 -4.10 17.28
C GLY A 35 -11.68 -2.65 17.01
N PRO A 36 -12.62 -1.81 16.54
CA PRO A 36 -12.35 -0.41 16.26
C PRO A 36 -12.19 0.41 17.55
N LEU A 37 -11.05 1.09 17.70
CA LEU A 37 -10.83 2.04 18.79
C LEU A 37 -10.99 3.47 18.28
N ALA A 38 -11.94 4.20 18.86
CA ALA A 38 -12.14 5.60 18.55
C ALA A 38 -11.75 6.50 19.71
N PHE A 39 -11.03 7.57 19.42
CA PHE A 39 -10.69 8.60 20.39
C PHE A 39 -10.79 10.00 19.78
N LYS A 40 -11.03 11.00 20.64
CA LYS A 40 -11.13 12.40 20.23
C LYS A 40 -9.75 13.04 20.19
N VAL A 41 -9.47 13.82 19.16
CA VAL A 41 -8.24 14.61 18.99
C VAL A 41 -8.66 16.04 18.67
N GLY A 42 -8.67 16.91 19.68
CA GLY A 42 -9.13 18.30 19.51
C GLY A 42 -10.58 18.36 18.97
N PRO A 43 -10.84 19.11 17.88
CA PRO A 43 -12.18 19.19 17.28
C PRO A 43 -12.56 17.92 16.48
N GLY A 44 -11.59 17.06 16.18
CA GLY A 44 -11.79 15.87 15.35
C GLY A 44 -11.82 14.56 16.14
N ARG A 45 -12.07 13.48 15.42
CA ARG A 45 -12.07 12.10 15.90
C ARG A 45 -11.15 11.26 15.02
N VAL A 46 -10.41 10.35 15.66
CA VAL A 46 -9.59 9.35 14.98
C VAL A 46 -10.16 7.97 15.30
N VAL A 47 -10.24 7.11 14.28
CA VAL A 47 -10.69 5.73 14.40
C VAL A 47 -9.57 4.79 13.95
N LEU A 48 -9.05 4.00 14.87
CA LEU A 48 -8.09 2.94 14.58
C LEU A 48 -8.86 1.64 14.37
N LEU A 49 -8.79 1.12 13.15
CA LEU A 49 -9.46 -0.11 12.75
C LEU A 49 -8.61 -1.35 13.06
N PRO A 50 -9.23 -2.54 13.17
CA PRO A 50 -8.53 -3.82 13.37
C PRO A 50 -7.30 -4.00 12.49
N MET A 51 -7.40 -3.65 11.20
CA MET A 51 -6.29 -3.72 10.26
C MET A 51 -5.03 -2.93 10.71
N ILE A 52 -5.18 -1.82 11.44
CA ILE A 52 -4.08 -1.02 11.96
C ILE A 52 -3.47 -1.70 13.19
N TRP A 53 -4.30 -2.31 14.05
CA TRP A 53 -3.81 -3.16 15.12
C TRP A 53 -2.99 -4.34 14.58
N ALA A 54 -3.45 -4.96 13.49
CA ALA A 54 -2.72 -6.04 12.84
C ALA A 54 -1.35 -5.60 12.33
N LEU A 55 -1.28 -4.43 11.67
CA LEU A 55 -0.03 -3.83 11.23
C LEU A 55 0.91 -3.54 12.41
N LEU A 56 0.41 -2.88 13.46
CA LEU A 56 1.20 -2.48 14.63
C LEU A 56 1.69 -3.69 15.44
N MET A 57 0.84 -4.70 15.65
CA MET A 57 1.23 -5.94 16.33
C MET A 57 2.25 -6.74 15.51
N GLY A 58 2.04 -6.87 14.19
CA GLY A 58 3.02 -7.50 13.31
C GLY A 58 4.37 -6.79 13.37
N ALA A 59 4.37 -5.46 13.31
CA ALA A 59 5.57 -4.65 13.42
C ALA A 59 6.25 -4.83 14.78
N ALA A 60 5.50 -4.79 15.88
CA ALA A 60 6.00 -4.97 17.23
C ALA A 60 6.64 -6.37 17.41
N ILE A 61 5.98 -7.42 16.94
CA ILE A 61 6.51 -8.80 17.03
C ILE A 61 7.77 -8.93 16.17
N GLY A 62 7.77 -8.42 14.94
CA GLY A 62 8.95 -8.42 14.06
C GLY A 62 10.13 -7.61 14.62
N LEU A 63 9.85 -6.54 15.35
CA LEU A 63 10.85 -5.70 16.03
C LEU A 63 11.43 -6.37 17.28
N LEU A 64 10.57 -6.96 18.11
CA LEU A 64 10.96 -7.61 19.36
C LEU A 64 11.73 -8.91 19.11
N SER A 65 11.37 -9.63 18.05
CA SER A 65 12.06 -10.87 17.69
C SER A 65 13.51 -10.67 17.30
N GLN A 66 13.85 -9.54 16.69
CA GLN A 66 15.23 -9.19 16.30
C GLN A 66 16.14 -8.97 17.52
N ARG A 67 15.57 -8.77 18.71
CA ARG A 67 16.31 -8.57 19.97
C ARG A 67 16.43 -9.85 20.81
N SER A 68 15.82 -10.97 20.40
CA SER A 68 15.73 -12.19 21.22
C SER A 68 16.20 -13.44 20.47
N ASN A 69 17.13 -14.20 21.04
CA ASN A 69 17.66 -15.46 20.48
C ASN A 69 16.75 -16.70 20.72
N ARG A 70 15.45 -16.52 20.92
CA ARG A 70 14.52 -17.63 21.22
C ARG A 70 14.03 -18.31 19.93
N ARG A 71 13.70 -19.60 19.99
CA ARG A 71 13.12 -20.38 18.86
C ARG A 71 11.85 -19.77 18.24
N LEU A 72 11.20 -18.86 18.95
CA LEU A 72 10.01 -18.08 18.54
C LEU A 72 10.38 -16.78 17.80
N SER A 73 11.65 -16.41 17.66
CA SER A 73 12.02 -15.18 16.96
C SER A 73 11.68 -15.27 15.46
N LEU A 74 10.99 -14.26 14.94
CA LEU A 74 10.96 -13.96 13.51
C LEU A 74 12.35 -13.44 13.10
N ASP A 75 13.16 -14.36 12.59
CA ASP A 75 14.43 -14.12 11.94
C ASP A 75 14.25 -13.42 10.58
N VAL A 76 15.33 -12.82 10.07
CA VAL A 76 15.32 -12.05 8.81
C VAL A 76 14.70 -12.84 7.64
N PRO A 77 15.03 -14.14 7.40
CA PRO A 77 14.40 -14.93 6.34
C PRO A 77 12.87 -15.03 6.47
N THR A 78 12.37 -15.16 7.70
CA THR A 78 10.94 -15.22 8.00
C THR A 78 10.24 -13.89 7.66
N GLN A 79 10.91 -12.76 7.87
CA GLN A 79 10.40 -11.43 7.52
C GLN A 79 10.38 -11.20 6.00
N PHE A 80 11.40 -11.66 5.28
CA PHE A 80 11.39 -11.68 3.81
C PHE A 80 10.29 -12.58 3.25
N TYR A 81 10.06 -13.75 3.87
CA TYR A 81 8.96 -14.62 3.49
C TYR A 81 7.59 -13.95 3.73
N ALA A 82 7.41 -13.26 4.86
CA ALA A 82 6.20 -12.46 5.12
C ALA A 82 5.99 -11.38 4.06
N ALA A 83 7.06 -10.70 3.62
CA ALA A 83 7.00 -9.74 2.51
C ALA A 83 6.59 -10.40 1.18
N ALA A 84 7.04 -11.63 0.93
CA ALA A 84 6.67 -12.39 -0.27
C ALA A 84 5.20 -12.83 -0.25
N VAL A 85 4.71 -13.27 0.92
CA VAL A 85 3.29 -13.56 1.15
C VAL A 85 2.44 -12.30 1.03
N LEU A 86 2.92 -11.15 1.52
CA LEU A 86 2.26 -9.85 1.36
C LEU A 86 2.01 -9.53 -0.12
N GLN A 87 2.99 -9.73 -1.00
CA GLN A 87 2.84 -9.50 -2.44
C GLN A 87 1.76 -10.42 -3.05
N ALA A 88 1.64 -11.66 -2.55
CA ALA A 88 0.56 -12.56 -2.96
C ALA A 88 -0.81 -12.10 -2.40
N ALA A 89 -0.89 -11.72 -1.13
CA ALA A 89 -2.09 -11.20 -0.48
C ALA A 89 -2.59 -9.91 -1.16
N LEU A 90 -1.69 -9.06 -1.64
CA LEU A 90 -2.02 -7.85 -2.39
C LEU A 90 -2.81 -8.16 -3.67
N LEU A 91 -2.59 -9.30 -4.33
CA LEU A 91 -3.39 -9.68 -5.50
C LEU A 91 -4.83 -10.05 -5.11
N LEU A 92 -5.06 -10.66 -3.94
CA LEU A 92 -6.42 -10.89 -3.43
C LEU A 92 -7.12 -9.59 -3.09
N PHE A 93 -6.39 -8.65 -2.49
CA PHE A 93 -6.89 -7.30 -2.26
C PHE A 93 -7.30 -6.63 -3.59
N VAL A 94 -6.42 -6.66 -4.60
CA VAL A 94 -6.71 -6.14 -5.94
C VAL A 94 -7.92 -6.83 -6.59
N ALA A 95 -8.07 -8.14 -6.44
CA ALA A 95 -9.24 -8.86 -6.91
C ALA A 95 -10.52 -8.35 -6.21
N LYS A 96 -10.50 -8.13 -4.89
CA LYS A 96 -11.64 -7.54 -4.17
C LYS A 96 -12.00 -6.16 -4.73
N LEU A 97 -11.01 -5.30 -4.96
CA LEU A 97 -11.22 -3.98 -5.57
C LEU A 97 -11.88 -4.11 -6.93
N GLY A 98 -11.35 -4.97 -7.81
CA GLY A 98 -11.89 -5.18 -9.14
C GLY A 98 -13.35 -5.68 -9.09
N LEU A 99 -13.66 -6.65 -8.24
CA LEU A 99 -15.03 -7.17 -8.07
C LEU A 99 -16.00 -6.10 -7.56
N MET A 100 -15.55 -5.19 -6.68
CA MET A 100 -16.37 -4.07 -6.21
C MET A 100 -16.62 -3.06 -7.33
N ILE A 101 -15.57 -2.71 -8.09
CA ILE A 101 -15.63 -1.74 -9.20
C ILE A 101 -16.54 -2.25 -10.32
N GLY A 102 -16.45 -3.53 -10.68
CA GLY A 102 -17.20 -4.10 -11.81
C GLY A 102 -18.71 -3.88 -11.71
N SER A 103 -19.28 -4.18 -10.55
CA SER A 103 -20.72 -3.96 -10.29
C SER A 103 -21.13 -2.47 -10.31
N ALA A 104 -20.17 -1.56 -10.16
CA ALA A 104 -20.40 -0.13 -10.03
C ALA A 104 -19.90 0.71 -11.21
N LEU A 105 -19.48 0.07 -12.30
CA LEU A 105 -18.97 0.75 -13.50
C LEU A 105 -19.86 1.88 -14.01
N PRO A 106 -21.20 1.75 -14.09
CA PRO A 106 -22.05 2.85 -14.53
C PRO A 106 -21.95 4.08 -13.63
N LYS A 107 -21.85 3.87 -12.31
CA LYS A 107 -21.72 4.96 -11.33
C LYS A 107 -20.35 5.62 -11.43
N LEU A 108 -19.28 4.85 -11.58
CA LEU A 108 -17.91 5.38 -11.73
C LEU A 108 -17.71 6.13 -13.05
N ALA A 109 -18.38 5.73 -14.12
CA ALA A 109 -18.33 6.43 -15.40
C ALA A 109 -18.84 7.88 -15.29
N SER A 110 -19.88 8.11 -14.47
CA SER A 110 -20.40 9.46 -14.23
C SER A 110 -19.41 10.38 -13.51
N ALA A 111 -18.51 9.81 -12.71
CA ALA A 111 -17.45 10.52 -12.00
C ALA A 111 -16.09 10.47 -12.72
N GLY A 112 -16.06 10.01 -13.97
CA GLY A 112 -14.83 9.67 -14.69
C GLY A 112 -13.83 10.82 -14.77
N TRP A 113 -14.29 12.05 -14.96
CA TRP A 113 -13.40 13.22 -15.02
C TRP A 113 -12.74 13.54 -13.68
N ALA A 114 -13.48 13.48 -12.58
CA ALA A 114 -12.91 13.67 -11.24
C ALA A 114 -11.84 12.61 -10.95
N LEU A 115 -12.09 11.35 -11.30
CA LEU A 115 -11.14 10.24 -11.14
C LEU A 115 -9.87 10.41 -11.99
N VAL A 116 -9.97 11.03 -13.18
CA VAL A 116 -8.80 11.30 -14.03
C VAL A 116 -8.02 12.50 -13.51
N PHE A 117 -8.69 13.60 -13.17
CA PHE A 117 -8.02 14.84 -12.77
C PHE A 117 -7.45 14.79 -11.36
N GLN A 118 -7.99 13.97 -10.46
CA GLN A 118 -7.49 13.86 -9.09
C GLN A 118 -6.00 13.43 -9.00
N GLU A 119 -5.47 12.74 -10.01
CA GLU A 119 -4.03 12.43 -10.10
C GLU A 119 -3.16 13.69 -10.14
N PHE A 120 -3.66 14.82 -10.64
CA PHE A 120 -2.93 16.11 -10.57
C PHE A 120 -2.82 16.62 -9.13
N GLY A 121 -3.73 16.22 -8.24
CA GLY A 121 -3.66 16.54 -6.82
C GLY A 121 -2.41 15.99 -6.13
N HIS A 122 -1.80 14.96 -6.71
CA HIS A 122 -0.50 14.43 -6.29
C HIS A 122 0.59 15.51 -6.25
N PHE A 123 0.59 16.47 -7.17
CA PHE A 123 1.59 17.54 -7.21
C PHE A 123 1.55 18.46 -6.01
N VAL A 124 0.39 18.59 -5.37
CA VAL A 124 0.23 19.43 -4.18
C VAL A 124 1.11 18.90 -3.06
N GLY A 125 1.06 17.59 -2.80
CA GLY A 125 1.88 16.97 -1.78
C GLY A 125 3.35 16.91 -2.16
N THR A 126 3.65 16.38 -3.34
CA THR A 126 5.03 16.02 -3.67
C THR A 126 5.84 17.26 -4.08
N ILE A 127 5.41 17.99 -5.11
CA ILE A 127 6.18 19.09 -5.68
C ILE A 127 5.93 20.42 -4.95
N LEU A 128 4.69 20.76 -4.61
CA LEU A 128 4.39 22.07 -4.01
C LEU A 128 4.70 22.15 -2.53
N LEU A 129 4.57 21.05 -1.78
CA LEU A 129 4.85 21.00 -0.34
C LEU A 129 6.15 20.25 -0.03
N GLY A 130 6.29 19.02 -0.54
CA GLY A 130 7.40 18.13 -0.22
C GLY A 130 8.75 18.67 -0.69
N LEU A 131 8.85 19.11 -1.95
CA LEU A 131 10.12 19.58 -2.52
C LEU A 131 10.66 20.85 -1.82
N PRO A 132 9.88 21.94 -1.62
CA PRO A 132 10.34 23.08 -0.83
C PRO A 132 10.75 22.69 0.59
N LEU A 133 9.96 21.85 1.26
CA LEU A 133 10.28 21.38 2.61
C LEU A 133 11.61 20.61 2.64
N ALA A 134 11.85 19.75 1.65
CA ALA A 134 13.09 19.00 1.53
C ALA A 134 14.30 19.93 1.40
N LEU A 135 14.19 20.97 0.56
CA LEU A 135 15.24 21.98 0.36
C LEU A 135 15.48 22.82 1.63
N VAL A 136 14.42 23.22 2.34
CA VAL A 136 14.52 23.92 3.64
C VAL A 136 15.26 23.05 4.66
N LEU A 137 15.02 21.74 4.65
CA LEU A 137 15.71 20.77 5.50
C LEU A 137 17.13 20.44 5.02
N GLY A 138 17.59 21.07 3.93
CA GLY A 138 18.93 20.90 3.36
C GLY A 138 19.10 19.62 2.55
N ILE A 139 18.02 18.94 2.17
CA ILE A 139 18.06 17.78 1.29
C ILE A 139 18.19 18.31 -0.14
N LYS A 140 19.31 18.02 -0.81
CA LYS A 140 19.60 18.52 -2.17
C LYS A 140 19.03 17.55 -3.23
N ARG A 141 19.89 16.88 -4.01
CA ARG A 141 19.44 16.02 -5.12
C ARG A 141 18.56 14.85 -4.69
N GLU A 142 18.70 14.37 -3.46
CA GLU A 142 17.81 13.35 -2.89
C GLU A 142 16.34 13.82 -2.86
N ALA A 143 16.10 15.14 -2.78
CA ALA A 143 14.76 15.70 -2.79
C ALA A 143 14.01 15.33 -4.08
N ILE A 144 14.67 15.33 -5.24
CA ILE A 144 14.05 14.96 -6.51
C ILE A 144 13.47 13.54 -6.41
N GLY A 145 14.27 12.58 -5.93
CA GLY A 145 13.84 11.19 -5.77
C GLY A 145 12.76 11.02 -4.68
N ALA A 146 12.80 11.83 -3.63
CA ALA A 146 11.82 11.75 -2.54
C ALA A 146 10.50 12.47 -2.82
N THR A 147 10.44 13.34 -3.84
CA THR A 147 9.31 14.29 -4.02
C THR A 147 8.75 14.34 -5.43
N PHE A 148 9.09 13.39 -6.29
CA PHE A 148 8.42 13.22 -7.58
C PHE A 148 7.24 12.23 -7.51
N SER A 149 7.18 11.43 -6.45
CA SER A 149 6.12 10.46 -6.21
C SER A 149 6.07 10.11 -4.73
N ILE A 150 4.91 9.70 -4.22
CA ILE A 150 4.73 9.11 -2.88
C ILE A 150 5.21 7.64 -2.79
N GLY A 151 6.18 7.26 -3.62
CA GLY A 151 6.93 6.01 -3.52
C GLY A 151 6.13 4.72 -3.74
N ARG A 152 6.26 4.12 -4.93
CA ARG A 152 5.82 2.74 -5.23
C ARG A 152 6.90 1.97 -5.97
N GLU A 153 6.72 0.67 -6.17
CA GLU A 153 7.63 -0.18 -6.93
C GLU A 153 7.96 0.41 -8.32
N PRO A 154 6.99 0.95 -9.09
CA PRO A 154 7.30 1.62 -10.35
C PRO A 154 8.18 2.87 -10.17
N SER A 155 8.04 3.60 -9.08
CA SER A 155 8.88 4.78 -8.79
C SER A 155 10.34 4.38 -8.57
N LEU A 156 10.59 3.27 -7.85
CA LEU A 156 11.93 2.72 -7.69
C LEU A 156 12.52 2.30 -9.05
N ALA A 157 11.73 1.60 -9.88
CA ALA A 157 12.17 1.19 -11.21
C ALA A 157 12.53 2.39 -12.11
N ILE A 158 11.68 3.41 -12.16
CA ILE A 158 11.90 4.63 -12.96
C ILE A 158 13.22 5.31 -12.59
N ILE A 159 13.49 5.49 -11.29
CA ILE A 159 14.73 6.13 -10.83
C ILE A 159 15.93 5.21 -10.98
N GLY A 160 15.76 3.92 -10.70
CA GLY A 160 16.80 2.90 -10.87
C GLY A 160 17.31 2.84 -12.31
N GLU A 161 16.41 2.87 -13.30
CA GLU A 161 16.78 2.87 -14.72
C GLU A 161 17.37 4.21 -15.18
N LYS A 162 16.84 5.34 -14.71
CA LYS A 162 17.23 6.66 -15.22
C LYS A 162 18.47 7.25 -14.55
N TYR A 163 18.66 7.00 -13.26
CA TYR A 163 19.73 7.59 -12.44
C TYR A 163 20.61 6.54 -11.74
N GLY A 164 20.16 5.30 -11.62
CA GLY A 164 20.82 4.26 -10.81
C GLY A 164 20.46 4.37 -9.33
N MET A 165 20.32 3.22 -8.65
CA MET A 165 19.92 3.20 -7.22
C MET A 165 20.98 3.75 -6.26
N ASP A 166 22.24 3.83 -6.71
CA ASP A 166 23.33 4.44 -5.94
C ASP A 166 23.38 5.97 -6.04
N SER A 167 22.57 6.58 -6.92
CA SER A 167 22.50 8.03 -7.07
C SER A 167 21.86 8.72 -5.86
N ALA A 168 21.95 10.05 -5.79
CA ALA A 168 21.20 10.83 -4.81
C ALA A 168 19.69 10.63 -4.97
N GLU A 169 19.19 10.64 -6.20
CA GLU A 169 17.80 10.37 -6.53
C GLU A 169 17.38 8.97 -6.07
N GLY A 170 18.22 7.95 -6.33
CA GLY A 170 18.01 6.57 -5.88
C GLY A 170 17.83 6.45 -4.37
N ARG A 171 18.69 7.13 -3.61
CA ARG A 171 18.58 7.19 -2.15
C ARG A 171 17.30 7.90 -1.69
N GLY A 172 16.92 8.98 -2.39
CA GLY A 172 15.70 9.73 -2.12
C GLY A 172 14.43 8.89 -2.32
N VAL A 173 14.32 8.21 -3.47
CA VAL A 173 13.14 7.38 -3.78
C VAL A 173 13.07 6.14 -2.89
N LEU A 174 14.21 5.55 -2.52
CA LEU A 174 14.25 4.42 -1.61
C LEU A 174 13.78 4.86 -0.21
N ALA A 175 14.21 6.04 0.23
CA ALA A 175 13.78 6.61 1.49
C ALA A 175 12.27 6.86 1.56
N GLU A 176 11.70 7.41 0.49
CA GLU A 176 10.25 7.62 0.35
C GLU A 176 9.49 6.29 0.40
N TYR A 177 9.90 5.31 -0.41
CA TYR A 177 9.26 3.99 -0.47
C TYR A 177 9.28 3.27 0.89
N LEU A 178 10.43 3.28 1.57
CA LEU A 178 10.58 2.69 2.90
C LEU A 178 9.74 3.42 3.94
N THR A 179 9.70 4.75 3.90
CA THR A 179 8.89 5.54 4.85
C THR A 179 7.40 5.26 4.66
N GLY A 180 6.93 5.24 3.40
CA GLY A 180 5.54 4.92 3.07
C GLY A 180 5.14 3.51 3.51
N THR A 181 6.03 2.53 3.35
CA THR A 181 5.76 1.13 3.75
C THR A 181 5.75 0.96 5.27
N VAL A 182 6.67 1.62 5.99
CA VAL A 182 6.82 1.45 7.45
C VAL A 182 5.79 2.28 8.23
N PHE A 183 5.56 3.53 7.84
CA PHE A 183 4.72 4.47 8.59
C PHE A 183 3.51 4.97 7.82
N GLY A 184 3.54 4.93 6.49
CA GLY A 184 2.54 5.57 5.64
C GLY A 184 1.11 5.12 5.93
N ALA A 185 0.87 3.81 6.04
CA ALA A 185 -0.47 3.28 6.33
C ALA A 185 -1.03 3.73 7.69
N VAL A 186 -0.21 3.72 8.74
CA VAL A 186 -0.62 4.19 10.09
C VAL A 186 -0.88 5.69 10.07
N PHE A 187 0.05 6.44 9.49
CA PHE A 187 -0.04 7.89 9.39
C PHE A 187 -1.30 8.32 8.63
N ILE A 188 -1.52 7.76 7.44
CA ILE A 188 -2.62 8.17 6.58
C ILE A 188 -3.97 7.71 7.13
N ALA A 189 -4.06 6.57 7.82
CA ALA A 189 -5.29 6.18 8.52
C ALA A 189 -5.68 7.22 9.59
N VAL A 190 -4.72 7.64 10.41
CA VAL A 190 -4.95 8.66 11.44
C VAL A 190 -5.30 9.99 10.81
N PHE A 191 -4.54 10.41 9.80
CA PHE A 191 -4.72 11.69 9.13
C PHE A 191 -6.04 11.77 8.35
N ALA A 192 -6.32 10.80 7.48
CA ALA A 192 -7.57 10.76 6.71
C ALA A 192 -8.79 10.60 7.62
N GLY A 193 -8.69 9.79 8.68
CA GLY A 193 -9.73 9.69 9.70
C GLY A 193 -10.00 11.03 10.38
N PHE A 194 -8.95 11.74 10.79
CA PHE A 194 -9.08 13.08 11.36
C PHE A 194 -9.71 14.08 10.38
N ILE A 195 -9.24 14.15 9.13
CA ILE A 195 -9.80 15.07 8.12
C ILE A 195 -11.27 14.76 7.83
N ALA A 196 -11.65 13.47 7.71
CA ALA A 196 -13.04 13.06 7.54
C ALA A 196 -13.92 13.53 8.70
N SER A 197 -13.41 13.47 9.94
CA SER A 197 -14.16 13.90 11.13
C SER A 197 -14.46 15.41 11.17
N LEU A 198 -13.72 16.22 10.41
CA LEU A 198 -13.95 17.66 10.33
C LEU A 198 -15.20 18.00 9.49
N ASN A 199 -15.74 17.05 8.71
CA ASN A 199 -16.89 17.23 7.81
C ASN A 199 -16.75 18.41 6.84
N ILE A 200 -15.52 18.71 6.41
CA ILE A 200 -15.22 19.81 5.46
C ILE A 200 -15.34 19.33 4.00
N PHE A 201 -15.02 18.07 3.74
CA PHE A 201 -15.01 17.47 2.41
C PHE A 201 -16.13 16.44 2.25
N ASP A 202 -16.60 16.28 1.02
CA ASP A 202 -17.50 15.20 0.66
C ASP A 202 -16.80 13.83 0.86
N PRO A 203 -17.48 12.82 1.45
CA PRO A 203 -16.89 11.50 1.65
C PRO A 203 -16.36 10.84 0.37
N VAL A 204 -16.98 11.10 -0.79
CA VAL A 204 -16.54 10.57 -2.09
C VAL A 204 -15.27 11.28 -2.57
N ALA A 205 -15.13 12.59 -2.33
CA ALA A 205 -13.90 13.31 -2.61
C ALA A 205 -12.74 12.81 -1.74
N LEU A 206 -13.00 12.59 -0.45
CA LEU A 206 -12.03 11.97 0.48
C LEU A 206 -11.64 10.56 0.05
N ALA A 207 -12.62 9.79 -0.46
CA ALA A 207 -12.39 8.47 -1.00
C ALA A 207 -11.44 8.51 -2.20
N MET A 208 -11.68 9.39 -3.18
CA MET A 208 -10.78 9.56 -4.32
C MET A 208 -9.38 9.95 -3.86
N GLY A 209 -9.26 10.92 -2.95
CA GLY A 209 -7.97 11.33 -2.40
C GLY A 209 -7.22 10.22 -1.67
N SER A 210 -7.94 9.33 -0.97
CA SER A 210 -7.35 8.14 -0.33
C SER A 210 -6.80 7.12 -1.33
N GLY A 211 -7.27 7.15 -2.59
CA GLY A 211 -6.80 6.27 -3.65
C GLY A 211 -5.38 6.59 -4.12
N VAL A 212 -4.90 7.82 -3.92
CA VAL A 212 -3.55 8.22 -4.34
C VAL A 212 -2.53 7.71 -3.33
N GLY A 213 -1.91 6.57 -3.64
CA GLY A 213 -0.95 5.90 -2.74
C GLY A 213 -0.76 4.42 -3.04
N SER A 214 -0.10 3.69 -2.15
CA SER A 214 -0.06 2.23 -2.20
C SER A 214 -1.44 1.64 -1.84
N GLY A 215 -1.69 0.39 -2.22
CA GLY A 215 -2.94 -0.29 -1.85
C GLY A 215 -3.14 -0.37 -0.33
N SER A 216 -2.06 -0.53 0.44
CA SER A 216 -2.12 -0.52 1.91
C SER A 216 -2.48 0.85 2.49
N MET A 217 -1.91 1.93 1.94
CA MET A 217 -2.26 3.31 2.35
C MET A 217 -3.71 3.64 1.97
N MET A 218 -4.15 3.25 0.78
CA MET A 218 -5.54 3.43 0.38
C MET A 218 -6.50 2.66 1.28
N ALA A 219 -6.23 1.38 1.57
CA ALA A 219 -7.10 0.58 2.42
C ALA A 219 -7.20 1.16 3.85
N ALA A 220 -6.06 1.63 4.38
CA ALA A 220 -5.98 2.25 5.70
C ALA A 220 -6.74 3.58 5.78
N ALA A 221 -6.56 4.47 4.80
CA ALA A 221 -7.25 5.76 4.72
C ALA A 221 -8.74 5.62 4.44
N SER A 222 -9.11 4.87 3.39
CA SER A 222 -10.52 4.66 3.00
C SER A 222 -11.31 3.92 4.08
N GLY A 223 -10.69 2.95 4.77
CA GLY A 223 -11.27 2.31 5.95
C GLY A 223 -11.56 3.33 7.05
N ALA A 224 -10.59 4.17 7.41
CA ALA A 224 -10.76 5.19 8.46
C ALA A 224 -11.84 6.23 8.13
N ILE A 225 -12.00 6.58 6.84
CA ILE A 225 -13.08 7.43 6.35
C ILE A 225 -14.42 6.69 6.45
N ALA A 226 -14.50 5.47 5.89
CA ALA A 226 -15.72 4.66 5.84
C ALA A 226 -16.28 4.33 7.23
N ALA A 227 -15.42 4.12 8.23
CA ALA A 227 -15.80 3.83 9.61
C ALA A 227 -16.55 4.98 10.32
N GLN A 228 -16.55 6.18 9.73
CA GLN A 228 -17.26 7.35 10.24
C GLN A 228 -18.54 7.66 9.46
N GLN A 229 -18.88 6.84 8.47
CA GLN A 229 -20.01 7.04 7.57
C GLN A 229 -21.11 6.00 7.79
N SER A 230 -22.28 6.23 7.20
CA SER A 230 -23.35 5.22 7.15
C SER A 230 -22.90 4.02 6.31
N PRO A 231 -23.46 2.81 6.52
CA PRO A 231 -23.08 1.61 5.76
C PRO A 231 -23.18 1.78 4.23
N GLU A 232 -24.14 2.59 3.76
CA GLU A 232 -24.33 2.88 2.34
C GLU A 232 -23.20 3.77 1.79
N ILE A 233 -22.88 4.86 2.49
CA ILE A 233 -21.82 5.79 2.10
C ILE A 233 -20.46 5.10 2.24
N ALA A 234 -20.25 4.29 3.28
CA ALA A 234 -19.03 3.50 3.48
C ALA A 234 -18.71 2.62 2.26
N LYS A 235 -19.71 1.93 1.69
CA LYS A 235 -19.54 1.14 0.46
C LYS A 235 -19.13 2.01 -0.72
N VAL A 236 -19.70 3.21 -0.85
CA VAL A 236 -19.33 4.17 -1.90
C VAL A 236 -17.90 4.69 -1.71
N VAL A 237 -17.51 5.01 -0.47
CA VAL A 237 -16.15 5.44 -0.12
C VAL A 237 -15.13 4.39 -0.54
N LEU A 238 -15.33 3.13 -0.12
CA LEU A 238 -14.41 2.04 -0.45
C LEU A 238 -14.34 1.80 -1.96
N MET A 239 -15.47 1.89 -2.66
CA MET A 239 -15.55 1.72 -4.12
C MET A 239 -14.83 2.83 -4.89
N PHE A 240 -15.00 4.10 -4.50
CA PHE A 240 -14.34 5.22 -5.16
C PHE A 240 -12.84 5.29 -4.84
N ALA A 241 -12.45 4.93 -3.61
CA ALA A 241 -11.05 4.74 -3.24
C ALA A 241 -10.40 3.62 -4.05
N ALA A 242 -11.10 2.49 -4.23
CA ALA A 242 -10.70 1.38 -5.09
C ALA A 242 -10.44 1.83 -6.53
N ALA A 243 -11.42 2.52 -7.11
CA ALA A 243 -11.33 3.00 -8.49
C ALA A 243 -10.17 4.00 -8.67
N SER A 244 -10.05 4.95 -7.75
CA SER A 244 -8.94 5.91 -7.75
C SER A 244 -7.57 5.19 -7.67
N ASN A 245 -7.39 4.27 -6.72
CA ASN A 245 -6.12 3.54 -6.57
C ASN A 245 -5.78 2.66 -7.78
N LEU A 246 -6.80 2.08 -8.42
CA LEU A 246 -6.60 1.31 -9.64
C LEU A 246 -6.08 2.21 -10.78
N ILE A 247 -6.66 3.41 -10.95
CA ILE A 247 -6.20 4.41 -11.92
C ILE A 247 -4.78 4.88 -11.59
N THR A 248 -4.48 5.18 -10.32
CA THR A 248 -3.12 5.54 -9.87
C THR A 248 -2.12 4.43 -10.20
N THR A 249 -2.52 3.16 -10.03
CA THR A 249 -1.62 2.03 -10.28
C THR A 249 -1.37 1.82 -11.78
N THR A 250 -2.42 1.90 -12.61
CA THR A 250 -2.31 1.62 -14.05
C THR A 250 -1.82 2.82 -14.85
N VAL A 251 -2.44 3.99 -14.67
CA VAL A 251 -2.13 5.22 -15.42
C VAL A 251 -1.09 6.07 -14.70
N GLY A 252 -1.14 6.12 -13.36
CA GLY A 252 -0.26 6.97 -12.55
C GLY A 252 1.23 6.66 -12.70
N THR A 253 1.61 5.43 -13.08
CA THR A 253 3.01 5.10 -13.41
C THR A 253 3.52 5.91 -14.62
N TYR A 254 2.73 6.00 -15.69
CA TYR A 254 3.08 6.79 -16.87
C TYR A 254 3.04 8.28 -16.59
N PHE A 255 2.05 8.72 -15.81
CA PHE A 255 1.98 10.09 -15.31
C PHE A 255 3.23 10.46 -14.51
N THR A 256 3.68 9.57 -13.63
CA THR A 256 4.89 9.74 -12.83
C THR A 256 6.14 9.86 -13.70
N LEU A 257 6.28 8.97 -14.69
CA LEU A 257 7.44 8.94 -15.59
C LEU A 257 7.51 10.17 -16.50
N PHE A 258 6.40 10.52 -17.16
CA PHE A 258 6.37 11.51 -18.23
C PHE A 258 6.03 12.93 -17.77
N ILE A 259 5.40 13.09 -16.60
CA ILE A 259 4.96 14.40 -16.10
C ILE A 259 5.62 14.69 -14.75
N SER A 260 5.41 13.82 -13.75
CA SER A 260 5.83 14.14 -12.39
C SER A 260 7.33 14.25 -12.20
N LEU A 261 8.10 13.30 -12.73
CA LEU A 261 9.55 13.34 -12.64
C LEU A 261 10.17 14.55 -13.37
N PRO A 262 9.80 14.86 -14.64
CA PRO A 262 10.22 16.09 -15.28
C PRO A 262 9.87 17.35 -14.48
N MET A 263 8.66 17.40 -13.91
CA MET A 263 8.23 18.53 -13.09
C MET A 263 9.01 18.65 -11.78
N ALA A 264 9.33 17.55 -11.10
CA ALA A 264 10.14 17.56 -9.88
C ALA A 264 11.56 18.06 -10.17
N VAL A 265 12.16 17.63 -11.30
CA VAL A 265 13.46 18.13 -11.75
C VAL A 265 13.41 19.61 -12.07
N TRP A 266 12.35 20.07 -12.75
CA TRP A 266 12.15 21.49 -13.03
C TRP A 266 11.96 22.30 -11.75
N GLY A 267 11.07 21.85 -10.85
CA GLY A 267 10.81 22.47 -9.56
C GLY A 267 12.09 22.57 -8.73
N TYR A 268 12.94 21.54 -8.75
CA TYR A 268 14.22 21.55 -8.05
C TYR A 268 15.12 22.67 -8.58
N ARG A 269 15.23 22.82 -9.90
CA ARG A 269 16.03 23.89 -10.52
C ARG A 269 15.52 25.30 -10.20
N VAL A 270 14.22 25.44 -9.97
CA VAL A 270 13.59 26.73 -9.64
C VAL A 270 13.71 27.04 -8.15
N PHE A 271 13.42 26.07 -7.27
CA PHE A 271 13.36 26.27 -5.83
C PHE A 271 14.73 26.21 -5.15
N GLU A 272 15.66 25.39 -5.64
CA GLU A 272 16.97 25.21 -4.99
C GLU A 272 17.79 26.52 -4.92
N PRO A 273 17.87 27.35 -5.97
CA PRO A 273 18.63 28.60 -5.90
C PRO A 273 18.06 29.62 -4.90
N VAL A 274 16.74 29.59 -4.68
CA VAL A 274 16.03 30.53 -3.81
C VAL A 274 16.04 30.05 -2.36
N ILE A 275 15.72 28.78 -2.14
CA ILE A 275 15.50 28.19 -0.81
C ILE A 275 16.80 27.55 -0.29
N GLY A 276 17.48 26.76 -1.13
CA GLY A 276 18.61 25.91 -0.75
C GLY A 276 19.89 26.65 -0.36
N ARG A 277 20.03 27.94 -0.75
CA ARG A 277 21.18 28.79 -0.39
C ARG A 277 21.18 29.26 1.06
N THR A 278 20.02 29.29 1.72
CA THR A 278 19.89 29.84 3.09
C THR A 278 20.17 28.81 4.19
N THR A 279 20.22 27.54 3.85
CA THR A 279 20.32 26.46 4.85
C THR A 279 21.78 26.14 5.16
N ARG A 280 22.26 26.48 6.37
CA ARG A 280 23.57 26.05 6.94
C ARG A 280 23.82 24.53 6.88
N ALA A 281 22.78 23.73 6.67
CA ALA A 281 22.89 22.28 6.44
C ALA A 281 23.60 21.92 5.13
N SER A 282 23.53 22.78 4.10
CA SER A 282 24.15 22.55 2.79
C SER A 282 25.68 22.49 2.83
N SER A 283 26.33 23.16 3.80
CA SER A 283 27.80 23.18 3.93
C SER A 283 28.38 22.00 4.73
N THR A 284 27.58 21.35 5.58
CA THR A 284 27.99 20.16 6.35
C THR A 284 27.66 18.83 5.65
N LEU A 285 26.81 18.86 4.62
CA LEU A 285 26.39 17.67 3.86
C LEU A 285 27.35 17.29 2.73
N ASP A 286 28.16 18.23 2.25
CA ASP A 286 29.09 18.02 1.14
C ASP A 286 30.39 17.33 1.61
N THR A 287 30.80 17.47 2.88
CA THR A 287 31.99 16.80 3.46
C THR A 287 31.77 15.35 3.87
N THR A 288 30.53 14.85 3.86
CA THR A 288 30.17 13.45 4.22
C THR A 288 29.54 12.68 3.05
N ALA A 289 29.53 13.24 1.84
CA ALA A 289 28.95 12.58 0.67
C ALA A 289 29.60 11.23 0.35
N ASP A 290 30.93 11.10 0.54
CA ASP A 290 31.70 9.86 0.36
C ASP A 290 31.54 8.83 1.49
N THR A 291 30.85 9.18 2.58
CA THR A 291 30.63 8.29 3.74
C THR A 291 29.17 7.91 3.96
N ARG A 292 28.23 8.35 3.09
CA ARG A 292 26.82 7.97 3.25
C ARG A 292 26.64 6.48 2.93
N PRO A 293 25.89 5.73 3.76
CA PRO A 293 25.65 4.32 3.51
C PRO A 293 25.07 4.11 2.12
N LYS A 294 25.63 3.16 1.35
CA LYS A 294 25.05 2.69 0.10
C LYS A 294 23.68 2.10 0.42
N LEU A 295 22.63 2.87 0.11
CA LEU A 295 21.25 2.48 0.39
C LEU A 295 20.78 1.43 -0.65
N GLY A 296 21.34 1.47 -1.86
CA GLY A 296 21.10 0.50 -2.94
C GLY A 296 21.58 -0.92 -2.62
N ASP A 297 22.55 -1.09 -1.72
CA ASP A 297 23.06 -2.42 -1.32
C ASP A 297 22.12 -3.16 -0.34
N VAL A 298 21.08 -2.50 0.19
CA VAL A 298 20.16 -3.16 1.13
C VAL A 298 19.12 -3.94 0.34
N LYS A 299 19.21 -5.28 0.42
CA LYS A 299 18.14 -6.17 -0.06
C LYS A 299 16.85 -5.81 0.68
N THR A 300 15.91 -5.18 0.00
CA THR A 300 14.59 -4.83 0.51
C THR A 300 13.49 -5.57 -0.25
N GLU A 301 13.79 -6.01 -1.47
CA GLU A 301 12.89 -6.79 -2.31
C GLU A 301 12.57 -8.15 -1.69
N ALA A 302 11.28 -8.50 -1.72
CA ALA A 302 10.82 -9.80 -1.29
C ALA A 302 11.24 -10.89 -2.29
N PRO A 303 11.60 -12.11 -1.82
CA PRO A 303 11.85 -13.23 -2.71
C PRO A 303 10.58 -13.58 -3.50
N THR A 304 10.76 -14.10 -4.71
CA THR A 304 9.64 -14.59 -5.51
C THR A 304 9.18 -15.96 -4.99
N LEU A 305 7.88 -16.10 -4.69
CA LEU A 305 7.31 -17.39 -4.30
C LEU A 305 7.20 -18.31 -5.51
N SER A 306 7.45 -19.61 -5.30
CA SER A 306 7.07 -20.66 -6.24
C SER A 306 5.56 -20.63 -6.50
N TYR A 307 5.09 -21.20 -7.61
CA TYR A 307 3.65 -21.20 -7.92
C TYR A 307 2.82 -21.92 -6.83
N SER A 308 3.33 -23.02 -6.27
CA SER A 308 2.71 -23.69 -5.11
C SER A 308 2.70 -22.80 -3.86
N GLY A 309 3.78 -22.04 -3.63
CA GLY A 309 3.85 -21.04 -2.56
C GLY A 309 2.84 -19.90 -2.74
N LYS A 310 2.63 -19.42 -3.97
CA LYS A 310 1.59 -18.43 -4.30
C LYS A 310 0.19 -18.98 -4.03
N MET A 311 -0.13 -20.19 -4.52
CA MET A 311 -1.42 -20.85 -4.26
C MET A 311 -1.70 -20.96 -2.76
N LEU A 312 -0.69 -21.40 -2.00
CA LEU A 312 -0.78 -21.54 -0.56
C LEU A 312 -1.03 -20.18 0.12
N ALA A 313 -0.26 -19.16 -0.27
CA ALA A 313 -0.42 -17.80 0.26
C ALA A 313 -1.83 -17.24 -0.02
N TRP A 314 -2.35 -17.41 -1.24
CA TRP A 314 -3.71 -16.98 -1.58
C TRP A 314 -4.77 -17.76 -0.77
N SER A 315 -4.65 -19.08 -0.70
CA SER A 315 -5.61 -19.93 0.02
C SER A 315 -5.64 -19.62 1.52
N ILE A 316 -4.47 -19.42 2.14
CA ILE A 316 -4.38 -19.10 3.56
C ILE A 316 -4.87 -17.68 3.84
N THR A 317 -4.51 -16.71 3.00
CA THR A 317 -4.99 -15.32 3.16
C THR A 317 -6.51 -15.26 3.00
N ALA A 318 -7.07 -16.00 2.04
CA ALA A 318 -8.51 -16.20 1.88
C ALA A 318 -9.16 -16.82 3.13
N GLY A 319 -8.52 -17.84 3.71
CA GLY A 319 -8.96 -18.43 4.97
C GLY A 319 -8.95 -17.44 6.14
N PHE A 320 -7.90 -16.62 6.27
CA PHE A 320 -7.86 -15.56 7.29
C PHE A 320 -8.94 -14.51 7.07
N ALA A 321 -9.23 -14.15 5.82
CA ALA A 321 -10.31 -13.21 5.52
C ALA A 321 -11.69 -13.77 5.92
N LEU A 322 -11.95 -15.06 5.69
CA LEU A 322 -13.17 -15.72 6.19
C LEU A 322 -13.25 -15.75 7.72
N VAL A 323 -12.11 -15.92 8.40
CA VAL A 323 -12.06 -15.83 9.88
C VAL A 323 -12.37 -14.41 10.35
N CYS A 324 -11.88 -13.38 9.65
CA CYS A 324 -12.22 -11.99 9.96
C CYS A 324 -13.72 -11.75 9.79
N ASP A 325 -14.29 -12.16 8.65
CA ASP A 325 -15.73 -12.04 8.37
C ASP A 325 -16.56 -12.73 9.46
N TRP A 326 -16.12 -13.89 9.93
CA TRP A 326 -16.77 -14.63 11.01
C TRP A 326 -16.71 -13.91 12.35
N ILE A 327 -15.54 -13.37 12.74
CA ILE A 327 -15.36 -12.66 14.01
C ILE A 327 -16.17 -11.36 14.03
N VAL A 328 -16.14 -10.59 12.94
CA VAL A 328 -16.74 -9.24 12.89
C VAL A 328 -18.24 -9.30 12.65
N HIS A 329 -18.69 -10.13 11.72
CA HIS A 329 -20.08 -10.16 11.25
C HIS A 329 -20.86 -11.40 11.70
N GLY A 330 -20.22 -12.35 12.37
CA GLY A 330 -20.86 -13.63 12.75
C GLY A 330 -21.16 -14.53 11.55
N MET A 331 -20.69 -14.18 10.35
CA MET A 331 -20.96 -14.94 9.12
C MET A 331 -20.32 -16.32 9.21
N ALA A 332 -21.10 -17.37 8.95
CA ALA A 332 -20.55 -18.72 8.89
C ALA A 332 -19.52 -18.80 7.74
N PRO A 333 -18.31 -19.36 7.97
CA PRO A 333 -17.29 -19.45 6.92
C PRO A 333 -17.77 -20.12 5.62
N SER A 334 -18.75 -21.03 5.71
CA SER A 334 -19.38 -21.68 4.56
C SER A 334 -20.18 -20.73 3.67
N GLU A 335 -20.75 -19.66 4.23
CA GLU A 335 -21.53 -18.66 3.50
C GLU A 335 -20.66 -17.68 2.73
N GLY A 336 -19.50 -17.33 3.29
CA GLY A 336 -18.49 -16.48 2.66
C GLY A 336 -17.55 -17.23 1.72
N LEU A 337 -17.45 -18.57 1.85
CA LEU A 337 -16.54 -19.40 1.05
C LEU A 337 -16.72 -19.22 -0.47
N PRO A 338 -17.94 -19.18 -1.03
CA PRO A 338 -18.12 -19.02 -2.48
C PRO A 338 -17.55 -17.70 -3.02
N GLY A 339 -17.73 -16.59 -2.30
CA GLY A 339 -17.20 -15.29 -2.72
C GLY A 339 -15.67 -15.24 -2.63
N MET A 340 -15.11 -15.88 -1.60
CA MET A 340 -13.66 -16.00 -1.45
C MET A 340 -13.04 -16.92 -2.50
N ALA A 341 -13.73 -18.02 -2.86
CA ALA A 341 -13.32 -18.91 -3.94
C ALA A 341 -13.34 -18.18 -5.29
N LEU A 342 -14.35 -17.35 -5.54
CA LEU A 342 -14.41 -16.47 -6.72
C LEU A 342 -13.21 -15.53 -6.76
N MET A 343 -12.88 -14.88 -5.63
CA MET A 343 -11.71 -14.01 -5.53
C MET A 343 -10.41 -14.75 -5.86
N VAL A 344 -10.16 -15.90 -5.23
CA VAL A 344 -8.97 -16.73 -5.52
C VAL A 344 -8.95 -17.14 -7.00
N ALA A 345 -10.08 -17.55 -7.57
CA ALA A 345 -10.17 -17.91 -8.99
C ALA A 345 -9.81 -16.74 -9.91
N THR A 346 -10.27 -15.52 -9.62
CA THR A 346 -9.89 -14.33 -10.41
C THR A 346 -8.41 -13.99 -10.30
N VAL A 347 -7.80 -14.17 -9.12
CA VAL A 347 -6.35 -13.99 -8.94
C VAL A 347 -5.56 -15.02 -9.75
N VAL A 348 -5.94 -16.30 -9.67
CA VAL A 348 -5.31 -17.38 -10.43
C VAL A 348 -5.41 -17.11 -11.93
N ALA A 349 -6.61 -16.76 -12.42
CA ALA A 349 -6.82 -16.44 -13.83
C ALA A 349 -5.93 -15.25 -14.28
N GLY A 350 -5.81 -14.21 -13.47
CA GLY A 350 -4.97 -13.06 -13.76
C GLY A 350 -3.47 -13.35 -13.77
N ASP A 351 -2.96 -14.14 -12.81
CA ASP A 351 -1.54 -14.53 -12.78
C ASP A 351 -1.17 -15.47 -13.95
N VAL A 352 -2.08 -16.40 -14.30
CA VAL A 352 -1.94 -17.26 -15.48
C VAL A 352 -1.89 -16.42 -16.76
N LEU A 353 -2.80 -15.45 -16.91
CA LEU A 353 -2.83 -14.58 -18.09
C LEU A 353 -1.61 -13.66 -18.16
N CYS A 354 -1.13 -13.16 -17.03
CA CYS A 354 0.14 -12.42 -16.94
C CYS A 354 1.32 -13.27 -17.45
N THR A 355 1.37 -14.54 -17.07
CA THR A 355 2.41 -15.47 -17.51
C THR A 355 2.26 -15.80 -19.01
N ALA A 356 1.03 -16.06 -19.48
CA ALA A 356 0.73 -16.37 -20.88
C ALA A 356 1.06 -15.19 -21.82
N THR A 357 0.87 -13.95 -21.37
CA THR A 357 1.20 -12.74 -22.12
C THR A 357 2.68 -12.34 -22.03
N ARG A 358 3.54 -13.25 -21.56
CA ARG A 358 4.98 -13.03 -21.36
C ARG A 358 5.29 -11.82 -20.47
N ARG A 359 4.43 -11.55 -19.47
CA ARG A 359 4.59 -10.47 -18.48
C ARG A 359 4.69 -9.06 -19.07
N LYS A 360 4.11 -8.82 -20.25
CA LYS A 360 4.03 -7.48 -20.86
C LYS A 360 3.25 -6.48 -20.00
N LEU A 361 2.25 -6.98 -19.27
CA LEU A 361 1.49 -6.21 -18.28
C LEU A 361 1.63 -6.86 -16.89
N PRO A 362 1.72 -6.07 -15.81
CA PRO A 362 1.78 -6.59 -14.45
C PRO A 362 0.56 -7.45 -14.10
N ALA A 363 0.74 -8.44 -13.23
CA ALA A 363 -0.35 -9.30 -12.76
C ALA A 363 -1.50 -8.50 -12.12
N VAL A 364 -1.16 -7.42 -11.39
CA VAL A 364 -2.13 -6.49 -10.80
C VAL A 364 -3.14 -5.97 -11.84
N CYS A 365 -2.68 -5.60 -13.04
CA CYS A 365 -3.55 -5.11 -14.11
C CYS A 365 -4.49 -6.22 -14.61
N TRP A 366 -3.95 -7.42 -14.86
CA TRP A 366 -4.76 -8.56 -15.34
C TRP A 366 -5.80 -9.01 -14.32
N VAL A 367 -5.42 -9.14 -13.05
CA VAL A 367 -6.33 -9.49 -11.96
C VAL A 367 -7.45 -8.45 -11.85
N SER A 368 -7.11 -7.15 -11.90
CA SER A 368 -8.10 -6.07 -11.84
C SER A 368 -9.10 -6.12 -12.99
N PHE A 369 -8.63 -6.30 -14.23
CA PHE A 369 -9.52 -6.37 -15.40
C PHE A 369 -10.44 -7.58 -15.37
N ILE A 370 -9.93 -8.75 -14.99
CA ILE A 370 -10.74 -9.97 -14.88
C ILE A 370 -11.78 -9.81 -13.78
N ALA A 371 -11.37 -9.40 -12.58
CA ALA A 371 -12.26 -9.20 -11.45
C ALA A 371 -13.37 -8.17 -11.76
N MET A 372 -13.01 -7.06 -12.40
CA MET A 372 -13.96 -6.05 -12.84
C MET A 372 -14.92 -6.59 -13.91
N PHE A 373 -14.42 -7.34 -14.89
CA PHE A 373 -15.27 -7.94 -15.91
C PHE A 373 -16.26 -8.96 -15.33
N VAL A 374 -15.81 -9.83 -14.42
CA VAL A 374 -16.61 -10.90 -13.81
C VAL A 374 -17.85 -10.38 -13.09
N THR A 375 -17.80 -9.16 -12.55
CA THR A 375 -18.93 -8.52 -11.85
C THR A 375 -19.56 -7.38 -12.65
N SER A 376 -19.07 -7.12 -13.86
CA SER A 376 -19.59 -6.06 -14.73
C SER A 376 -20.96 -6.38 -15.29
N PRO A 377 -21.75 -5.34 -15.67
CA PRO A 377 -22.98 -5.53 -16.43
C PRO A 377 -22.80 -6.24 -17.78
N TRP A 378 -21.57 -6.29 -18.30
CA TRP A 378 -21.25 -6.98 -19.56
C TRP A 378 -21.06 -8.48 -19.40
N CYS A 379 -20.88 -8.98 -18.17
CA CYS A 379 -20.84 -10.41 -17.90
C CYS A 379 -22.28 -10.92 -17.70
N PRO A 380 -22.72 -11.97 -18.42
CA PRO A 380 -24.07 -12.54 -18.26
C PRO A 380 -24.39 -12.97 -16.83
N PHE A 381 -23.37 -13.39 -16.07
CA PHE A 381 -23.49 -13.80 -14.65
C PHE A 381 -22.99 -12.73 -13.68
N GLY A 382 -22.81 -11.48 -14.14
CA GLY A 382 -22.19 -10.41 -13.37
C GLY A 382 -22.91 -10.10 -12.05
N ALA A 383 -24.24 -10.03 -12.08
CA ALA A 383 -25.05 -9.78 -10.88
C ALA A 383 -24.92 -10.91 -9.83
N TYR A 384 -24.90 -12.17 -10.29
CA TYR A 384 -24.71 -13.33 -9.42
C TYR A 384 -23.33 -13.30 -8.74
N PHE A 385 -22.27 -13.05 -9.50
CA PHE A 385 -20.91 -12.95 -8.95
C PHE A 385 -20.73 -11.72 -8.05
N ALA A 386 -21.41 -10.61 -8.35
CA ALA A 386 -21.41 -9.43 -7.50
C ALA A 386 -22.06 -9.71 -6.14
N GLU A 387 -23.20 -10.41 -6.12
CA GLU A 387 -23.85 -10.84 -4.87
C GLU A 387 -22.94 -11.77 -4.07
N LEU A 388 -22.28 -12.72 -4.75
CA LEU A 388 -21.36 -13.67 -4.11
C LEU A 388 -20.18 -12.94 -3.43
N SER A 389 -19.56 -12.01 -4.15
CA SER A 389 -18.45 -11.20 -3.65
C SER A 389 -18.88 -10.25 -2.52
N ALA A 390 -20.12 -9.74 -2.57
CA ALA A 390 -20.65 -8.82 -1.56
C ALA A 390 -20.84 -9.45 -0.18
N ARG A 391 -20.84 -10.80 -0.09
CA ARG A 391 -20.88 -11.53 1.19
C ARG A 391 -19.59 -11.38 1.97
N ASN A 392 -18.45 -11.26 1.29
CA ASN A 392 -17.17 -11.05 1.98
C ASN A 392 -16.95 -9.57 2.26
N ASP A 393 -16.54 -9.24 3.47
CA ASP A 393 -16.29 -7.85 3.82
C ASP A 393 -14.97 -7.37 3.21
N PHE A 394 -14.91 -6.07 2.89
CA PHE A 394 -13.68 -5.45 2.41
C PHE A 394 -12.56 -5.51 3.46
N MET A 395 -12.89 -5.21 4.72
CA MET A 395 -11.93 -5.17 5.82
C MET A 395 -11.35 -6.55 6.10
N GLY A 396 -12.15 -7.60 5.94
CA GLY A 396 -11.72 -8.98 6.14
C GLY A 396 -10.52 -9.37 5.25
N VAL A 397 -10.41 -8.81 4.06
CA VAL A 397 -9.26 -9.05 3.16
C VAL A 397 -8.05 -8.18 3.52
N VAL A 398 -8.29 -7.00 4.09
CA VAL A 398 -7.23 -6.02 4.41
C VAL A 398 -6.48 -6.37 5.69
N THR A 399 -7.17 -6.85 6.73
CA THR A 399 -6.52 -7.19 8.02
C THR A 399 -5.39 -8.22 7.87
N PRO A 400 -5.57 -9.36 7.16
CA PRO A 400 -4.50 -10.31 6.89
C PRO A 400 -3.36 -9.71 6.07
N MET A 401 -3.67 -8.89 5.06
CA MET A 401 -2.66 -8.19 4.25
C MET A 401 -1.79 -7.29 5.12
N LEU A 402 -2.39 -6.48 6.00
CA LEU A 402 -1.65 -5.60 6.90
C LEU A 402 -0.92 -6.34 8.02
N ALA A 403 -1.40 -7.52 8.45
CA ALA A 403 -0.65 -8.40 9.34
C ALA A 403 0.68 -8.85 8.69
N PHE A 404 0.66 -9.29 7.43
CA PHE A 404 1.87 -9.67 6.70
C PHE A 404 2.80 -8.46 6.46
N ALA A 405 2.23 -7.29 6.16
CA ALA A 405 3.00 -6.06 6.07
C ALA A 405 3.73 -5.76 7.38
N GLY A 406 3.03 -5.81 8.51
CA GLY A 406 3.60 -5.61 9.85
C GLY A 406 4.72 -6.58 10.16
N LEU A 407 4.50 -7.88 9.91
CA LEU A 407 5.50 -8.92 10.12
C LEU A 407 6.76 -8.74 9.26
N SER A 408 6.65 -8.06 8.13
CA SER A 408 7.77 -7.80 7.22
C SER A 408 8.55 -6.51 7.52
N ILE A 409 7.97 -5.54 8.24
CA ILE A 409 8.56 -4.20 8.46
C ILE A 409 9.97 -4.26 9.04
N ALA A 410 10.24 -5.22 9.93
CA ALA A 410 11.50 -5.24 10.66
C ALA A 410 12.74 -5.46 9.77
N LYS A 411 12.57 -6.06 8.57
CA LYS A 411 13.65 -6.28 7.61
C LYS A 411 14.17 -4.96 7.04
N ASP A 412 13.31 -3.95 6.98
CA ASP A 412 13.55 -2.65 6.37
C ASP A 412 14.08 -1.62 7.37
N ILE A 413 14.04 -1.94 8.68
CA ILE A 413 14.51 -1.04 9.75
C ILE A 413 15.99 -0.66 9.62
N PRO A 414 16.92 -1.57 9.29
CA PRO A 414 18.32 -1.20 9.12
C PRO A 414 18.51 -0.17 7.99
N ALA A 415 17.77 -0.29 6.89
CA ALA A 415 17.74 0.71 5.83
C ALA A 415 17.11 2.02 6.33
N PHE A 416 15.97 1.93 7.03
CA PHE A 416 15.29 3.08 7.59
C PHE A 416 16.13 3.86 8.61
N ARG A 417 16.90 3.21 9.49
CA ARG A 417 17.78 3.89 10.45
C ARG A 417 18.90 4.69 9.77
N ARG A 418 19.24 4.34 8.52
CA ARG A 418 20.18 5.11 7.70
C ARG A 418 19.51 6.31 7.04
N LEU A 419 18.17 6.35 7.01
CA LEU A 419 17.40 7.51 6.59
C LEU A 419 17.43 8.57 7.70
N GLY A 420 17.70 9.81 7.32
CA GLY A 420 17.57 10.93 8.23
C GLY A 420 16.09 11.26 8.49
N TRP A 421 15.75 11.63 9.73
CA TRP A 421 14.40 12.05 10.13
C TRP A 421 13.80 13.14 9.21
N ARG A 422 14.66 13.95 8.59
CA ARG A 422 14.28 15.00 7.63
C ARG A 422 13.54 14.44 6.42
N ILE A 423 14.02 13.34 5.85
CA ILE A 423 13.37 12.72 4.68
C ILE A 423 12.06 12.06 5.10
N VAL A 424 12.02 11.47 6.29
CA VAL A 424 10.79 10.88 6.85
C VAL A 424 9.70 11.95 6.97
N LEU A 425 10.04 13.13 7.50
CA LEU A 425 9.09 14.24 7.59
C LEU A 425 8.61 14.70 6.21
N VAL A 426 9.52 14.81 5.24
CA VAL A 426 9.17 15.17 3.85
C VAL A 426 8.18 14.17 3.25
N SER A 427 8.43 12.88 3.43
CA SER A 427 7.54 11.80 2.97
C SER A 427 6.14 11.90 3.58
N LEU A 428 6.04 12.11 4.89
CA LEU A 428 4.75 12.24 5.58
C LEU A 428 3.98 13.48 5.11
N VAL A 429 4.66 14.61 4.92
CA VAL A 429 4.05 15.83 4.37
C VAL A 429 3.64 15.64 2.92
N ALA A 430 4.46 14.96 2.11
CA ALA A 430 4.13 14.65 0.72
C ALA A 430 2.90 13.74 0.62
N ASN A 431 2.80 12.72 1.47
CA ASN A 431 1.63 11.85 1.57
C ASN A 431 0.37 12.63 2.00
N ALA A 432 0.46 13.43 3.07
CA ALA A 432 -0.68 14.24 3.55
C ALA A 432 -1.14 15.26 2.50
N GLY A 433 -0.20 15.97 1.88
CA GLY A 433 -0.52 16.96 0.85
C GLY A 433 -1.05 16.32 -0.43
N THR A 434 -0.63 15.11 -0.77
CA THR A 434 -1.14 14.36 -1.93
C THR A 434 -2.58 13.95 -1.69
N PHE A 435 -2.87 13.38 -0.51
CA PHE A 435 -4.23 13.05 -0.09
C PHE A 435 -5.15 14.30 -0.12
N LEU A 436 -4.72 15.41 0.48
CA LEU A 436 -5.49 16.64 0.49
C LEU A 436 -5.64 17.26 -0.90
N GLY A 437 -4.57 17.29 -1.70
CA GLY A 437 -4.60 17.82 -3.06
C GLY A 437 -5.53 17.04 -3.97
N ALA A 438 -5.45 15.70 -3.92
CA ALA A 438 -6.34 14.83 -4.68
C ALA A 438 -7.80 14.94 -4.19
N THR A 439 -8.02 15.04 -2.87
CA THR A 439 -9.33 15.32 -2.30
C THR A 439 -9.89 16.65 -2.78
N LEU A 440 -9.09 17.72 -2.80
CA LEU A 440 -9.50 19.05 -3.26
C LEU A 440 -9.87 19.05 -4.73
N VAL A 441 -9.04 18.43 -5.59
CA VAL A 441 -9.35 18.30 -7.01
C VAL A 441 -10.62 17.47 -7.20
N ALA A 442 -10.75 16.33 -6.51
CA ALA A 442 -11.96 15.53 -6.55
C ALA A 442 -13.19 16.33 -6.12
N GLN A 443 -13.10 17.11 -5.05
CA GLN A 443 -14.19 17.97 -4.55
C GLN A 443 -14.65 18.98 -5.61
N ILE A 444 -13.73 19.58 -6.37
CA ILE A 444 -14.05 20.59 -7.40
C ILE A 444 -14.70 19.96 -8.64
N PHE A 445 -14.34 18.72 -8.99
CA PHE A 445 -14.78 18.07 -10.23
C PHE A 445 -15.93 17.08 -10.02
N HIS A 446 -16.18 16.63 -8.79
CA HIS A 446 -17.20 15.62 -8.45
C HIS A 446 -18.45 16.23 -7.81
N VAL A 447 -18.30 17.37 -7.11
CA VAL A 447 -19.40 18.19 -6.59
C VAL A 447 -19.59 19.36 -7.53
#